data_AF-A0A2S6ZZ98-F1
#
_entry.id   AF-A0A2S6ZZ98-F1
#
_cell.length_a   1.000
_cell.length_b   1.000
_cell.length_c   1.000
_cell.angle_alpha   90.00
_cell.angle_beta   90.00
_cell.angle_gamma   90.00
#
_symmetry.space_group_name_H-M   'P 1'
#
loop_
_entity.id
_entity.type
_entity.pdbx_description
1 polymer ?
#
loop_
_entity_poly.entity_id
_entity_poly.type
_entity_poly.pdbx_seq_one_letter_code
_entity_poly.pdbx_strand_id
1 'polypeptide(L)'
;MAEKYSVISLFSGAMGLDLGVEKTGRFELLACVEKEPSFCATIRANHAKGNLPKNLKVFEGDISNLDPAVVLAACGLKPGELDVLVGGPPCQSFSTAGRRMATQDPRGT
;
A
#
# COMPACT_ATOMS: atom_id res chain seq x y z
N MET A 1 7.42 -21.43 13.10
CA MET A 1 6.21 -20.81 12.50
C MET A 1 6.31 -21.02 11.00
N ALA A 2 5.20 -21.21 10.29
CA ALA A 2 5.25 -21.22 8.82
C ALA A 2 5.72 -19.84 8.32
N GLU A 3 6.46 -19.83 7.22
CA GLU A 3 6.87 -18.58 6.56
C GLU A 3 5.63 -17.80 6.13
N LYS A 4 5.63 -16.48 6.37
CA LYS A 4 4.57 -15.58 5.89
C LYS A 4 4.97 -15.01 4.54
N TYR A 5 3.98 -14.81 3.66
CA TYR A 5 4.21 -14.17 2.38
C TYR A 5 4.41 -12.66 2.58
N SER A 6 5.47 -12.12 2.00
CA SER A 6 5.79 -10.70 2.00
C SER A 6 4.81 -9.89 1.16
N VAL A 7 4.34 -8.77 1.71
CA VAL A 7 3.36 -7.90 1.03
C VAL A 7 3.84 -6.46 0.99
N ILE A 8 3.72 -5.84 -0.18
CA ILE A 8 3.75 -4.39 -0.36
C ILE A 8 2.38 -3.96 -0.86
N SER A 9 1.86 -2.87 -0.30
CA SER A 9 0.55 -2.31 -0.64
C SER A 9 0.67 -0.94 -1.29
N LEU A 10 -0.06 -0.74 -2.39
CA LEU A 10 -0.15 0.51 -3.13
C LEU A 10 -1.55 1.10 -2.95
N PHE A 11 -1.66 2.43 -2.87
CA PHE A 11 -2.93 3.13 -2.64
C PHE A 11 -3.61 2.64 -1.34
N SER A 12 -2.84 2.54 -0.26
CA SER A 12 -3.30 1.92 0.99
C SER A 12 -4.49 2.64 1.64
N GLY A 13 -4.73 3.90 1.31
CA GLY A 13 -5.73 4.73 1.97
C GLY A 13 -5.54 4.68 3.49
N ALA A 14 -6.64 4.43 4.21
CA ALA A 14 -6.60 4.22 5.66
C ALA A 14 -6.38 2.75 6.09
N MET A 15 -5.69 1.94 5.27
CA MET A 15 -5.31 0.54 5.52
C MET A 15 -6.43 -0.52 5.44
N GLY A 16 -7.55 -0.23 4.78
CA GLY A 16 -8.70 -1.15 4.76
C GLY A 16 -8.38 -2.52 4.16
N LEU A 17 -7.79 -2.53 2.96
CA LEU A 17 -7.36 -3.75 2.27
C LEU A 17 -6.21 -4.42 3.04
N ASP A 18 -5.24 -3.62 3.45
CA ASP A 18 -4.01 -4.01 4.15
C ASP A 18 -4.33 -4.77 5.44
N LEU A 19 -5.24 -4.24 6.26
CA LEU A 19 -5.71 -4.90 7.48
C LEU A 19 -6.47 -6.19 7.18
N GLY A 20 -7.18 -6.27 6.05
CA GLY A 20 -7.83 -7.49 5.60
C GLY A 20 -6.81 -8.60 5.29
N VAL A 21 -5.75 -8.25 4.55
CA VAL A 21 -4.62 -9.13 4.22
C VAL A 21 -3.90 -9.61 5.48
N GLU A 22 -3.56 -8.69 6.39
CA GLU A 22 -2.92 -9.00 7.68
C GLU A 22 -3.75 -9.94 8.55
N LYS A 23 -5.08 -9.73 8.61
CA LYS A 23 -6.01 -10.55 9.41
C LYS A 23 -6.08 -12.02 8.99
N THR A 24 -5.60 -12.37 7.80
CA THR A 24 -5.51 -13.79 7.40
C THR A 24 -4.44 -14.56 8.17
N GLY A 25 -3.48 -13.86 8.80
CA GLY A 25 -2.35 -14.45 9.51
C GLY A 25 -1.27 -15.08 8.63
N ARG A 26 -1.45 -15.10 7.29
CA ARG A 26 -0.51 -15.70 6.32
C ARG A 26 0.39 -14.71 5.60
N PHE A 27 0.05 -13.44 5.69
CA PHE A 27 0.76 -12.36 5.02
C PHE A 27 1.44 -11.48 6.07
N GLU A 28 2.54 -10.84 5.65
CA GLU A 28 3.24 -9.82 6.41
C GLU A 28 3.42 -8.58 5.54
N LEU A 29 2.75 -7.49 5.93
CA LEU A 29 2.85 -6.20 5.29
C LEU A 29 4.16 -5.50 5.66
N LEU A 30 5.06 -5.42 4.69
CA LEU A 30 6.38 -4.81 4.83
C LEU A 30 6.35 -3.30 4.57
N ALA A 31 5.57 -2.87 3.57
CA ALA A 31 5.44 -1.47 3.22
C ALA A 31 4.05 -1.12 2.68
N CYS A 32 3.66 0.14 2.90
CA CYS A 32 2.53 0.77 2.25
C CYS A 32 2.94 2.06 1.53
N VAL A 33 2.30 2.32 0.38
CA VAL A 33 2.40 3.59 -0.33
C VAL A 33 1.04 4.28 -0.31
N GLU A 34 1.04 5.52 0.16
CA GLU A 34 -0.16 6.36 0.19
C GLU A 34 0.20 7.82 -0.11
N LYS A 35 -0.63 8.49 -0.90
CA LYS A 35 -0.37 9.86 -1.35
C LYS A 35 -1.04 10.90 -0.46
N GLU A 36 -2.21 10.61 0.08
CA GLU A 36 -3.03 11.56 0.83
C GLU A 36 -2.49 11.74 2.27
N PRO A 37 -2.04 12.95 2.66
CA PRO A 37 -1.40 13.17 3.97
C PRO A 37 -2.29 12.83 5.17
N SER A 38 -3.62 13.00 5.04
CA SER A 38 -4.59 12.67 6.08
C SER A 38 -4.65 11.15 6.36
N PHE A 39 -4.52 10.34 5.32
CA PHE A 39 -4.44 8.88 5.43
C PHE A 39 -3.08 8.47 5.99
N CYS A 40 -1.98 9.06 5.53
CA CYS A 40 -0.65 8.81 6.09
C CYS A 40 -0.57 9.15 7.59
N ALA A 41 -1.19 10.24 8.04
CA ALA A 41 -1.30 10.58 9.46
C ALA A 41 -2.07 9.51 10.25
N THR A 42 -3.17 9.00 9.67
CA THR A 42 -3.97 7.92 10.26
C THR A 42 -3.16 6.62 10.38
N ILE A 43 -2.39 6.27 9.34
CA ILE A 43 -1.49 5.09 9.34
C ILE A 43 -0.47 5.23 10.47
N ARG A 44 0.27 6.34 10.52
CA ARG A 44 1.30 6.57 11.54
C ARG A 44 0.74 6.56 12.95
N ALA A 45 -0.44 7.16 13.17
CA ALA A 45 -1.09 7.15 14.48
C ALA A 45 -1.45 5.73 14.93
N ASN A 46 -1.90 4.85 14.02
CA ASN A 46 -2.19 3.46 14.34
C ASN A 46 -0.93 2.61 14.51
N HIS A 47 0.11 2.88 13.72
CA HIS A 47 1.42 2.26 13.86
C HIS A 47 2.04 2.55 15.24
N ALA A 48 2.01 3.82 15.67
CA ALA A 48 2.50 4.23 16.99
C ALA A 48 1.73 3.60 18.16
N LYS A 49 0.44 3.26 17.94
CA LYS A 49 -0.40 2.55 18.92
C LYS A 49 -0.17 1.02 18.92
N GLY A 50 0.64 0.49 18.01
CA GLY A 50 0.85 -0.95 17.86
C GLY A 50 -0.30 -1.68 17.14
N ASN A 51 -1.19 -0.96 16.46
CA ASN A 51 -2.30 -1.55 15.70
C ASN A 51 -1.89 -2.02 14.29
N LEU A 52 -0.64 -1.75 13.88
CA LEU A 52 -0.07 -2.13 12.60
C LEU A 52 1.27 -2.86 12.81
N PRO A 53 1.76 -3.60 11.80
CA PRO A 53 3.04 -4.31 11.91
C PRO A 53 4.18 -3.38 12.33
N LYS A 54 4.97 -3.84 13.32
CA LYS A 54 6.01 -3.01 13.95
C LYS A 54 7.04 -2.48 12.94
N ASN A 55 7.38 -3.28 11.93
CA ASN A 55 8.39 -2.96 10.93
C ASN A 55 7.81 -2.33 9.65
N LEU A 56 6.52 -2.01 9.62
CA LEU A 56 5.85 -1.40 8.48
C LEU A 56 6.56 -0.11 8.05
N LYS A 57 6.94 -0.04 6.78
CA LYS A 57 7.46 1.17 6.14
C LYS A 57 6.32 1.95 5.49
N VAL A 58 6.20 3.23 5.82
CA VAL A 58 5.17 4.12 5.25
C VAL A 58 5.83 5.05 4.24
N PHE A 59 5.54 4.85 2.96
CA PHE A 59 5.96 5.73 1.88
C PHE A 59 4.84 6.72 1.58
N GLU A 60 5.00 7.95 2.06
CA GLU A 60 4.08 9.04 1.75
C GLU A 60 4.49 9.68 0.43
N GLY A 61 3.66 9.56 -0.59
CA GLY A 61 3.92 10.12 -1.90
C GLY A 61 3.11 9.49 -3.02
N ASP A 62 3.22 10.10 -4.19
CA ASP A 62 2.67 9.55 -5.42
C ASP A 62 3.51 8.33 -5.86
N ILE A 63 2.84 7.21 -6.14
CA ILE A 63 3.52 5.97 -6.57
C ILE A 63 4.35 6.18 -7.83
N SER A 64 3.97 7.12 -8.70
CA SER A 64 4.67 7.42 -9.96
C SER A 64 6.03 8.08 -9.75
N ASN A 65 6.28 8.65 -8.57
CA ASN A 65 7.53 9.32 -8.20
C ASN A 65 8.44 8.43 -7.33
N LEU A 66 8.02 7.20 -7.02
CA LEU A 66 8.82 6.27 -6.23
C LEU A 66 9.68 5.39 -7.11
N ASP A 67 10.95 5.24 -6.71
CA ASP A 67 11.82 4.22 -7.26
C ASP A 67 11.52 2.86 -6.59
N PRO A 68 11.06 1.83 -7.33
CA PRO A 68 10.81 0.51 -6.78
C PRO A 68 12.03 -0.10 -6.08
N ALA A 69 13.25 0.21 -6.53
CA ALA A 69 14.47 -0.30 -5.92
C ALA A 69 14.66 0.23 -4.50
N VAL A 70 14.29 1.49 -4.25
CA VAL A 70 14.34 2.10 -2.91
C VAL A 70 13.33 1.44 -1.98
N VAL A 71 12.11 1.17 -2.47
CA VAL A 71 11.07 0.50 -1.69
C VAL A 71 11.49 -0.92 -1.33
N LEU A 72 11.97 -1.70 -2.29
CA LEU A 72 12.46 -3.06 -2.06
C LEU A 72 13.63 -3.09 -1.07
N ALA A 73 14.62 -2.21 -1.24
CA ALA A 73 15.77 -2.12 -0.34
C ALA A 73 15.36 -1.76 1.10
N ALA A 74 14.40 -0.86 1.29
CA ALA A 74 13.87 -0.52 2.61
C ALA A 74 13.14 -1.69 3.29
N CYS A 75 12.62 -2.64 2.50
CA CYS A 75 12.02 -3.89 2.94
C CYS A 75 13.04 -5.04 3.07
N GLY A 76 14.30 -4.82 2.71
CA GLY A 76 15.32 -5.88 2.69
C GLY A 76 15.14 -6.91 1.58
N LEU A 77 14.42 -6.55 0.51
CA LEU A 77 14.11 -7.40 -0.64
C LEU A 77 14.97 -7.04 -1.86
N LYS A 78 15.22 -8.04 -2.70
CA LYS A 78 15.76 -7.89 -4.06
C LYS A 78 14.64 -8.00 -5.10
N PRO A 79 14.86 -7.53 -6.34
CA PRO A 79 13.92 -7.76 -7.43
C PRO A 79 13.60 -9.25 -7.60
N GLY A 80 12.31 -9.59 -7.58
CA GLY A 80 11.80 -10.97 -7.67
C GLY A 80 11.58 -11.69 -6.34
N GLU A 81 11.91 -11.08 -5.20
CA GLU A 81 11.71 -11.70 -3.87
C GLU A 81 10.37 -11.34 -3.21
N LEU A 82 9.65 -10.33 -3.70
CA LEU A 82 8.33 -9.98 -3.18
C LEU A 82 7.28 -11.03 -3.58
N ASP A 83 6.54 -11.56 -2.60
CA ASP A 83 5.50 -12.57 -2.86
C ASP A 83 4.21 -11.96 -3.40
N VAL A 84 3.77 -10.84 -2.82
CA VAL A 84 2.49 -10.20 -3.17
C VAL A 84 2.61 -8.69 -3.25
N LEU A 85 2.12 -8.15 -4.35
CA LEU A 85 1.81 -6.73 -4.50
C LEU A 85 0.29 -6.57 -4.50
N VAL A 86 -0.24 -5.79 -3.56
CA VAL A 86 -1.67 -5.46 -3.50
C VAL A 86 -1.89 -3.97 -3.75
N GLY A 87 -3.08 -3.60 -4.21
CA GLY A 87 -3.45 -2.19 -4.25
C GLY A 87 -4.89 -1.94 -4.67
N GLY A 88 -5.44 -0.85 -4.14
CA GLY A 88 -6.80 -0.39 -4.42
C GLY A 88 -6.78 0.95 -5.17
N PRO A 89 -6.42 0.99 -6.46
CA PRO A 89 -6.37 2.24 -7.19
C PRO A 89 -7.73 2.95 -7.22
N PRO A 90 -7.77 4.28 -7.27
CA PRO A 90 -9.00 5.06 -7.19
C PRO A 90 -9.97 4.69 -8.32
N CYS A 91 -11.17 4.23 -7.97
CA CYS A 91 -12.16 3.79 -8.96
C CYS A 91 -12.91 4.93 -9.68
N GLN A 92 -12.69 6.18 -9.27
CA GLN A 92 -13.47 7.37 -9.70
C GLN A 92 -13.46 7.57 -11.21
N SER A 93 -12.38 7.21 -11.88
CA SER A 93 -12.21 7.37 -13.32
C SER A 93 -13.00 6.33 -14.12
N PHE A 94 -13.31 5.18 -13.52
CA PHE A 94 -13.99 4.05 -14.18
C PHE A 94 -15.42 3.82 -13.66
N SER A 95 -15.77 4.39 -12.50
CA SER A 95 -17.07 4.20 -11.84
C SER A 95 -18.21 4.88 -12.58
N THR A 96 -19.40 4.27 -12.53
CA THR A 96 -20.66 4.83 -13.03
C THR A 96 -21.13 6.06 -12.27
N ALA A 97 -20.72 6.21 -11.01
CA ALA A 97 -20.94 7.40 -10.19
C ALA A 97 -19.90 8.50 -10.44
N GLY A 98 -18.83 8.21 -11.20
CA GLY A 98 -17.78 9.15 -11.57
C GLY A 98 -17.98 9.76 -12.96
N ARG A 99 -17.01 10.56 -13.41
CA ARG A 99 -17.05 11.21 -14.74
C ARG A 99 -16.76 10.24 -15.90
N ARG A 100 -16.41 8.98 -15.62
CA ARG A 100 -16.04 7.93 -16.61
C ARG A 100 -14.98 8.39 -17.62
N MET A 101 -14.05 9.22 -17.17
CA MET A 101 -12.96 9.71 -18.01
C MET A 101 -11.88 8.65 -18.24
N ALA A 102 -11.96 7.49 -17.56
CA ALA A 102 -11.01 6.37 -17.68
C ALA A 102 -9.56 6.86 -17.60
N THR A 103 -8.75 6.57 -18.61
CA THR A 103 -7.33 6.98 -18.72
C THR A 103 -7.14 8.47 -19.08
N GLN A 104 -8.20 9.26 -19.20
CA GLN A 104 -8.11 10.72 -19.34
C GLN A 104 -8.17 11.44 -17.99
N ASP A 105 -8.38 10.70 -16.90
CA ASP A 105 -8.29 11.20 -15.54
C ASP A 105 -6.91 10.85 -14.97
N PRO A 106 -6.18 11.78 -14.32
CA PRO A 106 -4.89 11.48 -13.68
C PRO A 106 -4.94 10.37 -12.62
N ARG A 107 -6.13 10.01 -12.13
CA ARG A 107 -6.35 8.89 -11.22
C ARG A 107 -6.50 7.53 -11.93
N GLY A 108 -6.70 7.54 -13.25
CA GLY A 108 -6.86 6.35 -14.09
C GLY A 108 -5.67 6.04 -14.99
N THR A 109 -4.56 6.76 -14.83
CA THR A 109 -3.28 6.63 -15.55
C THR A 109 -2.15 6.43 -14.57
#